data_AF-A0A2B8A5K3-F1
#
_entry.id   AF-A0A2B8A5K3-F1
#
_cell.length_a   1.000
_cell.length_b   1.000
_cell.length_c   1.000
_cell.angle_alpha   90.00
_cell.angle_beta   90.00
_cell.angle_gamma   90.00
#
_symmetry.space_group_name_H-M   'P 1'
#
loop_
_entity.id
_entity.type
_entity.pdbx_description
1 polymer ?
#
loop_
_entity_poly.entity_id
_entity_poly.type
_entity_poly.pdbx_seq_one_letter_code
_entity_poly.pdbx_strand_id
1 'polypeptide(L)'
;MNELLLHAIWKYQFFQKGNLQTAQGEAVNILKQGNYNTDAGPDFLHARIQIGETEWNGHVEIHVHSSDWNAHKHQENNAYQNVILHAVWENNKDILRPDGTLLPVLELKPIVNPQLLENYKGLAQNNSPVPCSSQLS
;
A
#
# COMPACT_ATOMS: atom_id res chain seq x y z
N MET A 1 0.49 13.81 -0.33
CA MET A 1 1.04 12.44 -0.40
C MET A 1 0.94 11.98 -1.84
N ASN A 2 1.80 11.08 -2.32
CA ASN A 2 1.65 10.45 -3.64
C ASN A 2 1.77 8.93 -3.53
N GLU A 3 1.20 8.21 -4.48
CA GLU A 3 1.16 6.74 -4.48
C GLU A 3 2.55 6.13 -4.68
N LEU A 4 3.42 6.75 -5.49
CA LEU A 4 4.80 6.26 -5.69
C LEU A 4 5.57 6.09 -4.37
N LEU A 5 5.43 7.03 -3.43
CA LEU A 5 6.04 6.92 -2.11
C LEU A 5 5.36 5.81 -1.29
N LEU A 6 4.03 5.67 -1.35
CA LEU A 6 3.32 4.61 -0.64
C LEU A 6 3.72 3.22 -1.16
N HIS A 7 3.93 3.07 -2.47
CA HIS A 7 4.43 1.84 -3.08
C HIS A 7 5.82 1.49 -2.53
N ALA A 8 6.71 2.48 -2.39
CA ALA A 8 8.03 2.26 -1.79
C ALA A 8 7.92 1.90 -0.30
N ILE A 9 7.08 2.62 0.45
CA ILE A 9 6.82 2.35 1.88
C ILE A 9 6.32 0.92 2.06
N TRP A 10 5.37 0.47 1.23
CA TRP A 10 4.87 -0.90 1.27
C TRP A 10 5.93 -1.91 0.84
N LYS A 11 6.56 -1.73 -0.33
CA LYS A 11 7.54 -2.65 -0.91
C LYS A 11 8.69 -2.95 0.05
N TYR A 12 9.24 -1.91 0.67
CA TYR A 12 10.36 -2.01 1.61
C TYR A 12 9.92 -2.09 3.07
N GLN A 13 8.61 -2.05 3.32
CA GLN A 13 7.98 -2.16 4.63
C GLN A 13 8.51 -1.11 5.63
N PHE A 14 8.61 0.14 5.19
CA PHE A 14 9.11 1.27 5.98
C PHE A 14 8.05 1.85 6.94
N PHE A 15 7.56 1.01 7.84
CA PHE A 15 6.61 1.34 8.90
C PHE A 15 6.80 0.41 10.10
N GLN A 16 6.22 0.79 11.24
CA GLN A 16 6.25 -0.01 12.46
C GLN A 16 5.38 -1.25 12.30
N LYS A 17 5.99 -2.44 12.38
CA LYS A 17 5.28 -3.73 12.20
C LYS A 17 4.67 -4.31 13.48
N GLY A 18 4.99 -3.72 14.64
CA GLY A 18 4.82 -4.36 15.94
C GLY A 18 3.38 -4.66 16.36
N ASN A 19 2.37 -4.03 15.75
CA ASN A 19 0.95 -4.22 16.02
C ASN A 19 0.10 -3.67 14.85
N LEU A 20 0.26 -4.21 13.66
CA LEU A 20 -0.57 -3.78 12.53
C LEU A 20 -2.01 -4.23 12.75
N GLN A 21 -2.96 -3.35 12.44
CA GLN A 21 -4.39 -3.64 12.53
C GLN A 21 -5.13 -3.07 11.32
N THR A 22 -6.20 -3.74 10.90
CA THR A 22 -7.12 -3.16 9.92
C THR A 22 -7.86 -1.97 10.52
N ALA A 23 -8.50 -1.16 9.68
CA ALA A 23 -9.38 -0.08 10.13
C ALA A 23 -10.54 -0.59 11.03
N GLN A 24 -10.88 -1.87 10.91
CA GLN A 24 -11.89 -2.55 11.74
C GLN A 24 -11.31 -3.16 13.03
N GLY A 25 -10.00 -3.02 13.26
CA GLY A 25 -9.30 -3.49 14.47
C GLY A 25 -8.80 -4.93 14.43
N GLU A 26 -8.88 -5.61 13.27
CA GLU A 26 -8.36 -6.98 13.15
C GLU A 26 -6.83 -6.97 13.05
N ALA A 27 -6.17 -7.85 13.79
CA ALA A 27 -4.71 -7.96 13.75
C ALA A 27 -4.22 -8.34 12.33
N VAL A 28 -3.19 -7.66 11.85
CA VAL A 28 -2.58 -7.89 10.54
C VAL A 28 -1.14 -8.37 10.72
N ASN A 29 -0.79 -9.47 10.06
CA ASN A 29 0.57 -9.97 9.99
C ASN A 29 0.96 -10.21 8.53
N ILE A 30 1.92 -9.44 8.02
CA ILE A 30 2.36 -9.49 6.62
C ILE A 30 3.41 -10.60 6.49
N LEU A 31 2.98 -11.78 6.05
CA LEU A 31 3.87 -12.93 5.80
C LEU A 31 4.66 -12.76 4.50
N LYS A 32 4.04 -12.15 3.48
CA LYS A 32 4.65 -11.75 2.21
C LYS A 32 3.89 -10.53 1.67
N GLN A 33 4.58 -9.42 1.45
CA GLN A 33 4.00 -8.16 0.99
C GLN A 33 3.50 -8.17 -0.47
N GLY A 34 3.83 -9.24 -1.21
CA GLY A 34 3.54 -9.38 -2.64
C GLY A 34 4.69 -8.93 -3.54
N ASN A 35 4.55 -9.22 -4.83
CA ASN A 35 5.47 -8.83 -5.89
C ASN A 35 4.95 -7.55 -6.53
N TYR A 36 5.79 -6.53 -6.64
CA TYR A 36 5.43 -5.27 -7.29
C TYR A 36 4.99 -5.51 -8.73
N ASN A 37 3.78 -5.09 -9.08
CA ASN A 37 3.22 -5.19 -10.42
C ASN A 37 3.57 -3.94 -11.23
N THR A 38 4.04 -4.13 -12.46
CA THR A 38 4.29 -3.04 -13.41
C THR A 38 3.31 -3.04 -14.57
N ASP A 39 2.44 -4.04 -14.62
CA ASP A 39 1.38 -4.19 -15.61
C ASP A 39 0.04 -3.70 -15.03
N ALA A 40 -1.03 -3.80 -15.82
CA ALA A 40 -2.37 -3.47 -15.36
C ALA A 40 -2.83 -4.40 -14.21
N GLY A 41 -3.74 -3.89 -13.38
CA GLY A 41 -4.30 -4.61 -12.24
C GLY A 41 -3.73 -4.13 -10.91
N PRO A 42 -3.79 -4.95 -9.86
CA PRO A 42 -3.40 -4.52 -8.53
C PRO A 42 -1.91 -4.22 -8.38
N ASP A 43 -1.55 -3.33 -7.46
CA ASP A 43 -0.17 -2.85 -7.28
C ASP A 43 0.82 -3.94 -6.84
N PHE A 44 0.37 -4.90 -6.02
CA PHE A 44 1.20 -6.01 -5.56
C PHE A 44 0.48 -7.36 -5.69
N LEU A 45 1.08 -8.28 -6.43
CA LEU A 45 0.54 -9.61 -6.70
C LEU A 45 1.06 -10.66 -5.72
N HIS A 46 0.27 -11.72 -5.50
CA HIS A 46 0.66 -12.88 -4.69
C HIS A 46 1.21 -12.54 -3.29
N ALA A 47 0.53 -11.62 -2.61
CA ALA A 47 0.73 -11.34 -1.20
C ALA A 47 0.15 -12.47 -0.33
N ARG A 48 0.75 -12.67 0.85
CA ARG A 48 0.25 -13.55 1.90
C ARG A 48 0.16 -12.77 3.19
N ILE A 49 -1.05 -12.62 3.70
CA ILE A 49 -1.31 -11.75 4.84
C ILE A 49 -2.26 -12.50 5.77
N GLN A 50 -1.89 -12.62 7.04
CA GLN A 50 -2.79 -13.09 8.07
C GLN A 50 -3.59 -11.90 8.61
N ILE A 51 -4.92 -11.99 8.57
CA ILE A 51 -5.86 -10.99 9.11
C ILE A 51 -6.75 -11.71 10.12
N GLY A 52 -6.69 -11.29 11.38
CA GLY A 52 -7.26 -12.06 12.49
C GLY A 52 -6.65 -13.46 12.56
N GLU A 53 -7.50 -14.49 12.51
CA GLU A 53 -7.08 -15.90 12.53
C GLU A 53 -6.88 -16.51 11.13
N THR A 54 -7.20 -15.78 10.06
CA THR A 54 -7.22 -16.31 8.69
C THR A 54 -6.00 -15.86 7.90
N GLU A 55 -5.31 -16.82 7.26
CA GLU A 55 -4.28 -16.52 6.25
C GLU A 55 -4.90 -16.35 4.87
N TRP A 56 -4.71 -15.17 4.29
CA TRP A 56 -5.20 -14.80 2.96
C TRP A 56 -4.08 -14.83 1.94
N ASN A 57 -4.39 -15.34 0.75
CA ASN A 57 -3.52 -15.32 -0.43
C ASN A 57 -4.21 -14.50 -1.52
N GLY A 58 -3.55 -13.44 -2.01
CA GLY A 58 -4.18 -12.54 -2.96
C GLY A 58 -3.30 -11.36 -3.36
N HIS A 59 -3.92 -10.21 -3.54
CA HIS A 59 -3.28 -8.98 -4.01
C HIS A 59 -3.41 -7.86 -2.98
N VAL A 60 -2.52 -6.87 -3.09
CA VAL A 60 -2.60 -5.64 -2.30
C VAL A 60 -2.71 -4.47 -3.26
N GLU A 61 -3.65 -3.59 -2.95
CA GLU A 61 -3.85 -2.33 -3.66
C GLU A 61 -3.45 -1.17 -2.76
N ILE A 62 -2.88 -0.12 -3.35
CA ILE A 62 -2.42 1.08 -2.65
C ILE A 62 -3.10 2.31 -3.20
N HIS A 63 -3.63 3.14 -2.31
CA HIS A 63 -4.15 4.46 -2.67
C HIS A 63 -3.81 5.49 -1.61
N VAL A 64 -3.93 6.78 -1.96
CA VAL A 64 -3.86 7.83 -0.94
C VAL A 64 -5.09 7.75 -0.02
N HIS A 65 -6.29 7.67 -0.59
CA HIS A 65 -7.52 7.54 0.19
C HIS A 65 -8.23 6.23 -0.11
N SER A 66 -8.91 5.65 0.88
CA SER A 66 -9.74 4.48 0.62
C SER A 66 -10.86 4.73 -0.39
N SER A 67 -11.43 5.94 -0.43
CA SER A 67 -12.41 6.36 -1.44
C SER A 67 -11.94 6.22 -2.89
N ASP A 68 -10.63 6.25 -3.14
CA ASP A 68 -10.05 6.20 -4.49
C ASP A 68 -10.31 4.85 -5.16
N TRP A 69 -10.56 3.80 -4.37
CA TRP A 69 -11.05 2.51 -4.87
C TRP A 69 -12.27 2.65 -5.78
N ASN A 70 -13.25 3.43 -5.33
CA ASN A 70 -14.48 3.68 -6.08
C ASN A 70 -14.28 4.66 -7.23
N ALA A 71 -13.41 5.67 -7.02
CA ALA A 71 -13.09 6.65 -8.05
C ALA A 71 -12.45 5.99 -9.28
N HIS A 72 -11.60 4.99 -9.07
CA HIS A 72 -10.96 4.20 -10.12
C HIS A 72 -11.81 3.03 -10.62
N LYS A 73 -13.03 2.86 -10.07
CA LYS A 73 -13.98 1.79 -10.44
C LYS A 73 -13.45 0.37 -10.22
N HIS A 74 -12.60 0.17 -9.23
CA HIS A 74 -12.06 -1.17 -8.92
C HIS A 74 -13.15 -2.15 -8.46
N GLN A 75 -14.24 -1.66 -7.85
CA GLN A 75 -15.40 -2.46 -7.50
C GLN A 75 -16.12 -3.09 -8.71
N GLU A 76 -15.94 -2.52 -9.91
CA GLU A 76 -16.53 -3.01 -11.16
C GLU A 76 -15.55 -3.85 -11.99
N ASN A 77 -14.31 -4.02 -11.53
CA ASN A 77 -13.25 -4.66 -12.29
C ASN A 77 -12.80 -5.98 -11.65
N ASN A 78 -13.00 -7.08 -12.39
CA ASN A 78 -12.67 -8.43 -11.94
C ASN A 78 -11.19 -8.63 -11.59
N ALA A 79 -10.27 -7.84 -12.17
CA ALA A 79 -8.84 -7.91 -11.83
C ALA A 79 -8.56 -7.60 -10.35
N TYR A 80 -9.47 -6.89 -9.68
CA TYR A 80 -9.32 -6.44 -8.29
C TYR A 80 -10.09 -7.30 -7.28
N GLN A 81 -10.86 -8.30 -7.73
CA GLN A 81 -11.63 -9.17 -6.82
C GLN A 81 -10.75 -9.98 -5.86
N ASN A 82 -9.50 -10.25 -6.25
CA ASN A 82 -8.53 -10.97 -5.42
C ASN A 82 -7.68 -10.04 -4.53
N VAL A 83 -8.04 -8.75 -4.42
CA VAL A 83 -7.40 -7.86 -3.44
C VAL A 83 -7.86 -8.26 -2.03
N ILE A 84 -6.89 -8.63 -1.21
CA ILE A 84 -7.10 -9.10 0.16
C ILE A 84 -6.85 -8.01 1.20
N LEU A 85 -6.12 -6.97 0.82
CA LEU A 85 -5.83 -5.82 1.67
C LEU A 85 -5.72 -4.55 0.80
N HIS A 86 -6.38 -3.48 1.23
CA HIS A 86 -6.22 -2.14 0.67
C HIS A 86 -5.36 -1.31 1.62
N ALA A 87 -4.10 -1.08 1.26
CA ALA A 87 -3.19 -0.28 2.08
C ALA A 87 -3.31 1.19 1.67
N VAL A 88 -3.78 2.06 2.57
CA VAL A 88 -4.06 3.46 2.25
C VAL A 88 -3.26 4.40 3.11
N TRP A 89 -3.03 5.62 2.62
CA TRP A 89 -2.50 6.67 3.49
C TRP A 89 -3.55 7.10 4.51
N GLU A 90 -4.80 7.34 4.08
CA GLU A 90 -5.89 7.79 4.94
C GLU A 90 -7.17 7.00 4.64
N ASN A 91 -7.78 6.41 5.68
CA ASN A 91 -9.05 5.73 5.53
C ASN A 91 -10.22 6.71 5.71
N ASN A 92 -10.83 7.15 4.61
CA ASN A 92 -11.91 8.13 4.61
C ASN A 92 -13.29 7.55 4.24
N LYS A 93 -13.35 6.30 3.79
CA LYS A 93 -14.58 5.61 3.39
C LYS A 93 -14.43 4.10 3.49
N ASP A 94 -15.48 3.44 3.98
CA ASP A 94 -15.57 1.97 3.92
C ASP A 94 -15.74 1.47 2.49
N ILE A 95 -14.95 0.46 2.14
CA ILE A 95 -14.97 -0.17 0.82
C ILE A 95 -15.59 -1.56 0.94
N LEU A 96 -16.55 -1.82 0.07
CA LEU A 96 -17.26 -3.09 -0.01
C LEU A 96 -16.78 -3.86 -1.23
N ARG A 97 -16.61 -5.16 -1.05
CA ARG A 97 -16.47 -6.13 -2.13
C ARG A 97 -17.82 -6.32 -2.83
N PRO A 98 -17.85 -6.93 -4.05
CA PRO A 98 -19.09 -7.23 -4.75
C PRO A 98 -20.08 -8.10 -3.97
N ASP A 99 -19.58 -8.93 -3.05
CA ASP A 99 -20.40 -9.78 -2.16
C ASP A 99 -20.96 -9.04 -0.93
N GLY A 100 -20.68 -7.73 -0.81
CA GLY A 100 -21.11 -6.88 0.30
C GLY A 100 -20.24 -6.97 1.55
N THR A 101 -19.17 -7.77 1.56
CA THR A 101 -18.22 -7.80 2.67
C THR A 101 -17.31 -6.58 2.65
N LEU A 102 -16.81 -6.16 3.82
CA LEU A 102 -15.80 -5.11 3.89
C LEU A 102 -14.47 -5.61 3.32
N LEU A 103 -13.84 -4.78 2.49
CA LEU A 103 -12.45 -4.96 2.10
C LEU A 103 -11.57 -4.51 3.27
N PRO A 104 -10.69 -5.37 3.81
CA PRO A 104 -9.78 -4.99 4.88
C PRO A 104 -8.89 -3.83 4.44
N VAL A 105 -8.83 -2.77 5.26
CA VAL A 105 -8.01 -1.58 5.01
C VAL A 105 -6.91 -1.48 6.06
N LEU A 106 -5.66 -1.27 5.64
CA LEU A 106 -4.57 -0.90 6.55
C LEU A 106 -4.21 0.57 6.32
N GLU A 107 -4.35 1.39 7.36
CA GLU A 107 -3.95 2.80 7.29
C GLU A 107 -2.45 2.95 7.64
N LEU A 108 -1.68 3.49 6.70
CA LEU A 108 -0.22 3.61 6.80
C LEU A 108 0.21 4.86 7.58
N LYS A 109 -0.57 5.94 7.54
CA LYS A 109 -0.26 7.23 8.19
C LYS A 109 0.16 7.14 9.66
N PRO A 110 -0.54 6.39 10.54
CA PRO A 110 -0.15 6.31 11.95
C PRO A 110 1.09 5.45 12.21
N ILE A 111 1.47 4.56 11.29
CA ILE A 111 2.55 3.58 11.49
C ILE A 111 3.84 3.91 10.73
N VAL A 112 3.80 4.87 9.80
CA VAL A 112 4.98 5.38 9.10
C VAL A 112 5.67 6.44 9.94
N ASN A 113 7.00 6.33 10.09
CA ASN A 113 7.78 7.33 10.81
C ASN A 113 7.75 8.69 10.08
N PRO A 114 7.29 9.79 10.71
CA PRO A 114 7.26 11.12 10.10
C PRO A 114 8.62 11.57 9.54
N GLN A 115 9.74 11.19 10.19
CA GLN A 115 11.08 11.54 9.73
C GLN A 115 11.40 10.98 8.34
N LEU A 116 10.86 9.80 8.00
CA LEU A 116 11.00 9.22 6.66
C LEU A 116 10.40 10.14 5.60
N LEU A 117 9.25 10.74 5.90
CA LEU A 117 8.51 11.61 4.99
C LEU A 117 9.23 12.94 4.81
N GLU A 118 9.78 13.50 5.88
CA GLU A 118 10.59 14.72 5.84
C GLU A 118 11.84 14.51 4.99
N ASN A 119 12.56 13.41 5.22
CA ASN A 119 13.76 13.06 4.45
C ASN A 119 13.44 12.90 2.97
N TYR A 120 12.34 12.21 2.63
CA TYR A 120 11.90 12.06 1.25
C TYR A 120 11.57 13.40 0.60
N LYS A 121 10.84 14.29 1.29
CA LYS A 121 10.54 15.65 0.80
C LYS A 121 11.83 16.45 0.55
N GLY A 122 12.79 16.37 1.47
CA GLY A 122 14.09 17.03 1.33
C GLY A 122 14.87 16.53 0.11
N LEU A 123 14.93 15.22 -0.11
CA LEU A 123 15.58 14.63 -1.30
C LEU A 123 14.86 15.03 -2.61
N ALA A 124 13.53 14.98 -2.62
CA ALA A 124 12.74 15.35 -3.80
C ALA A 124 12.85 16.84 -4.16
N GLN A 125 13.06 17.71 -3.17
CA GLN A 125 13.29 19.15 -3.38
C GLN A 125 14.74 19.46 -3.77
N ASN A 126 15.70 18.68 -3.28
CA ASN A 126 17.13 18.81 -3.58
C ASN A 126 17.54 18.12 -4.89
N ASN A 127 16.62 17.97 -5.85
CA ASN A 127 16.83 17.30 -7.13
C ASN A 127 17.69 18.17 -8.08
N SER A 128 18.90 18.52 -7.62
CA SER A 128 20.00 18.90 -8.49
C SER A 128 20.41 17.66 -9.29
N PRO A 129 20.64 17.78 -10.61
CA PRO A 129 21.02 16.65 -11.44
C PRO A 129 22.28 16.01 -10.87
N VAL A 130 22.19 14.72 -10.52
CA VAL A 130 23.33 13.91 -10.13
C VAL A 130 24.32 13.93 -11.31
N PRO A 131 25.55 14.46 -11.16
CA PRO A 131 26.54 14.44 -12.22
C PRO A 131 27.19 13.05 -12.26
N CYS A 132 26.43 12.03 -12.65
CA CYS A 132 26.99 10.73 -13.01
C CYS A 132 27.41 10.74 -14.48
N SER A 133 28.46 11.51 -14.79
CA SER A 133 29.27 11.35 -16.01
C SER A 133 30.57 12.15 -15.89
N SER A 134 31.58 11.61 -15.21
CA SER A 134 33.01 11.80 -15.52
C SER A 134 33.87 11.32 -14.35
N GLN A 135 34.20 10.03 -14.32
CA GLN A 135 35.49 9.52 -13.82
C GLN A 135 35.51 8.00 -13.97
N LEU A 136 35.58 7.55 -15.22
CA LEU A 136 36.37 6.37 -15.54
C LEU A 136 37.62 6.94 -16.20
N SER A 137 38.71 6.94 -15.43
CA SER A 137 40.09 7.17 -15.92
C SER A 137 40.66 5.85 -16.41
#